data_AF-A0A1F1XIJ2-F1
#
_entry.id   AF-A0A1F1XIJ2-F1
#
_cell.length_a   1.000
_cell.length_b   1.000
_cell.length_c   1.000
_cell.angle_alpha   90.00
_cell.angle_beta   90.00
_cell.angle_gamma   90.00
#
_symmetry.space_group_name_H-M   'P 1'
#
loop_
_entity.id
_entity.type
_entity.pdbx_description
1 polymer ?
#
loop_
_entity_poly.entity_id
_entity_poly.type
_entity_poly.pdbx_seq_one_letter_code
_entity_poly.pdbx_strand_id
1 'polypeptide(L)'
;MALTVTVHPAATSGQDEMGDDIEIPGEPYVLDVDSIYPSTSEEPSDTNRSMVVTGLTILAPESARVGAHDEIEVPGYAGRWGVVGEVAIFDERSNPARRRGVLGRGRRPGLNVGCVQINVKKVAG
;
A
#
# COMPACT_ATOMS: atom_id res chain seq x y z
N MET A 1 -11.06 -11.35 12.38
CA MET A 1 -11.50 -10.54 11.22
C MET A 1 -10.28 -10.36 10.33
N ALA A 2 -10.39 -10.67 9.04
CA ALA A 2 -9.33 -10.38 8.08
C ALA A 2 -9.26 -8.86 7.86
N LEU A 3 -8.04 -8.32 7.76
CA LEU A 3 -7.84 -6.94 7.35
C LEU A 3 -7.86 -6.92 5.81
N THR A 4 -8.67 -6.05 5.22
CA THR A 4 -8.83 -5.95 3.77
C THR A 4 -8.69 -4.50 3.33
N VAL A 5 -8.18 -4.28 2.12
CA VAL A 5 -8.16 -2.98 1.45
C VAL A 5 -8.73 -3.14 0.04
N THR A 6 -9.31 -2.08 -0.51
CA THR A 6 -9.77 -2.07 -1.91
C THR A 6 -8.72 -1.37 -2.76
N VAL A 7 -8.24 -2.02 -3.81
CA VAL A 7 -7.31 -1.43 -4.77
C VAL A 7 -8.11 -0.97 -5.99
N HIS A 8 -7.86 0.26 -6.42
CA HIS A 8 -8.35 0.86 -7.65
C HIS A 8 -7.16 0.98 -8.61
N PRO A 9 -7.05 0.06 -9.59
CA PRO A 9 -5.94 0.09 -10.52
C PRO A 9 -5.99 1.34 -11.39
N ALA A 10 -4.81 1.83 -11.80
CA ALA A 10 -4.74 2.89 -12.80
C ALA A 10 -5.42 2.48 -14.12
N ALA A 11 -6.00 3.45 -14.82
CA ALA A 11 -6.53 3.23 -16.16
C ALA A 11 -5.37 2.88 -17.11
N THR A 12 -5.60 1.89 -17.96
CA THR A 12 -4.64 1.45 -18.99
C THR A 12 -5.11 1.92 -20.36
N SER A 13 -4.19 2.24 -21.26
CA SER A 13 -4.54 2.51 -22.66
C SER A 13 -4.74 1.20 -23.44
N GLY A 14 -5.73 1.19 -24.32
CA GLY A 14 -5.99 0.12 -25.27
C GLY A 14 -6.46 0.69 -26.61
N GLN A 15 -6.70 -0.19 -27.58
CA GLN A 15 -7.32 0.17 -28.85
C GLN A 15 -8.70 -0.47 -28.93
N ASP A 16 -9.68 0.26 -29.45
CA ASP A 16 -10.99 -0.29 -29.76
C ASP A 16 -10.97 -1.11 -31.08
N GLU A 17 -12.12 -1.64 -31.47
CA GLU A 17 -12.26 -2.42 -32.71
C GLU A 17 -12.00 -1.61 -33.98
N MET A 18 -11.99 -0.28 -33.88
CA MET A 18 -11.74 0.67 -34.97
C MET A 18 -10.30 1.20 -34.97
N GLY A 19 -9.50 0.85 -33.95
CA GLY A 19 -8.11 1.29 -33.80
C GLY A 19 -7.95 2.63 -33.07
N ASP A 20 -9.01 3.16 -32.47
CA ASP A 20 -8.95 4.38 -31.67
C ASP A 20 -8.41 4.09 -30.28
N ASP A 21 -7.55 4.98 -29.77
CA ASP A 21 -7.01 4.88 -28.41
C ASP A 21 -8.11 5.13 -27.38
N ILE A 22 -8.34 4.16 -26.50
CA ILE A 22 -9.31 4.23 -25.42
C ILE A 22 -8.64 4.06 -24.06
N GLU A 23 -9.18 4.72 -23.04
CA GLU A 23 -8.85 4.45 -21.64
C GLU A 23 -9.72 3.32 -21.11
N ILE A 24 -9.08 2.23 -20.69
CA ILE A 24 -9.73 1.09 -20.04
C ILE A 24 -9.55 1.27 -18.53
N PRO A 25 -10.61 1.63 -17.78
CA PRO A 25 -10.51 1.76 -16.34
C PRO A 25 -10.24 0.38 -15.73
N GLY A 26 -9.31 0.32 -14.77
CA GLY A 26 -9.04 -0.90 -14.02
C GLY A 26 -10.24 -1.27 -13.14
N GLU A 27 -10.60 -2.55 -13.10
CA GLU A 27 -11.64 -3.03 -12.20
C GLU A 27 -11.12 -3.08 -10.76
N PRO A 28 -11.80 -2.41 -9.79
CA PRO A 28 -11.38 -2.46 -8.40
C PRO A 28 -11.50 -3.86 -7.81
N TYR A 29 -10.55 -4.26 -6.97
CA TYR A 29 -10.57 -5.56 -6.30
C TYR A 29 -10.18 -5.43 -4.82
N VAL A 30 -10.62 -6.42 -4.04
CA VAL A 30 -10.30 -6.50 -2.61
C VAL A 30 -9.03 -7.30 -2.42
N LEU A 31 -8.11 -6.76 -1.62
CA LEU A 31 -6.86 -7.36 -1.23
C LEU A 31 -6.86 -7.65 0.26
N ASP A 32 -6.62 -8.91 0.63
CA ASP A 32 -6.33 -9.27 2.00
C ASP A 32 -4.94 -8.76 2.40
N VAL A 33 -4.83 -8.17 3.58
CA VAL A 33 -3.58 -7.60 4.09
C VAL A 33 -3.28 -8.13 5.49
N ASP A 34 -1.99 -8.25 5.79
CA ASP A 34 -1.51 -8.76 7.08
C ASP A 34 -1.59 -7.69 8.17
N SER A 35 -1.24 -6.45 7.81
CA SER A 35 -1.20 -5.33 8.76
C SER A 35 -1.17 -3.97 8.07
N ILE A 36 -1.64 -2.96 8.80
CA ILE A 36 -1.67 -1.56 8.35
C ILE A 36 -1.10 -0.70 9.48
N TYR A 37 -0.08 0.10 9.15
CA TYR A 37 0.59 1.01 10.07
C TYR A 37 0.35 2.46 9.65
N PRO A 38 -0.43 3.25 10.40
CA PRO A 38 -0.59 4.65 10.10
C PRO A 38 0.67 5.44 10.45
N SER A 39 1.05 6.35 9.57
CA SER A 39 2.04 7.39 9.80
C SER A 39 1.31 8.71 10.05
N THR A 40 1.54 9.30 11.22
CA THR A 40 0.92 10.55 11.64
C THR A 40 1.94 11.68 11.62
N SER A 41 1.53 12.86 11.17
CA SER A 41 2.29 14.10 11.35
C SER A 41 1.60 14.97 12.39
N GLU A 42 2.38 15.52 13.30
CA GLU A 42 1.95 16.63 14.15
C GLU A 42 2.24 17.91 13.36
N GLU A 43 1.20 18.65 12.95
CA GLU A 43 1.38 19.96 12.32
C GLU A 43 1.63 20.99 13.44
N PRO A 44 2.87 21.52 13.59
CA PRO A 44 3.25 22.28 14.78
C PRO A 44 2.65 23.69 14.84
N SER A 45 2.04 24.16 13.75
CA SER A 45 1.58 25.55 13.61
C SER A 45 0.06 25.73 13.69
N ASP A 46 -0.72 24.65 13.84
CA ASP A 46 -2.18 24.74 13.80
C ASP A 46 -2.83 24.77 15.20
N THR A 47 -3.83 25.63 15.37
CA THR A 47 -4.43 25.93 16.69
C THR A 47 -5.22 24.74 17.26
N ASN A 48 -5.62 23.80 16.39
CA ASN A 48 -6.24 22.53 16.76
C ASN A 48 -5.21 21.41 16.61
N ARG A 49 -4.68 20.88 17.73
CA ARG A 49 -3.71 19.77 17.77
C ARG A 49 -4.35 18.42 17.41
N SER A 50 -4.88 18.30 16.20
CA SER A 50 -5.32 17.03 15.65
C SER A 50 -4.11 16.31 15.06
N MET A 51 -3.76 15.13 15.59
CA MET A 51 -2.89 14.20 14.88
C MET A 51 -3.55 13.85 13.54
N VAL A 52 -2.94 14.26 12.43
CA VAL A 52 -3.43 13.92 11.09
C VAL A 52 -2.64 12.72 10.60
N VAL A 53 -3.37 11.68 10.17
CA VAL A 53 -2.77 10.55 9.45
C VAL A 53 -2.41 11.04 8.07
N THR A 54 -1.11 11.11 7.77
CA THR A 54 -0.57 11.64 6.50
C THR A 54 -0.15 10.53 5.54
N GLY A 55 0.07 9.33 6.05
CA GLY A 55 0.38 8.15 5.25
C GLY A 55 0.00 6.86 5.95
N LEU A 56 -0.02 5.77 5.19
CA LEU A 56 -0.21 4.41 5.71
C LEU A 56 0.87 3.51 5.09
N THR A 57 1.38 2.57 5.86
CA THR A 57 2.20 1.47 5.38
C THR A 57 1.40 0.19 5.52
N ILE A 58 1.06 -0.43 4.38
CA ILE A 58 0.27 -1.65 4.29
C ILE A 58 1.22 -2.80 3.98
N LEU A 59 1.10 -3.90 4.74
CA LEU A 59 1.82 -5.14 4.46
C LEU A 59 0.81 -6.14 3.90
N ALA A 60 1.02 -6.54 2.66
CA ALA A 60 0.19 -7.49 1.93
C ALA A 60 0.97 -8.77 1.60
N PRO A 61 0.30 -9.88 1.25
CA PRO A 61 0.97 -11.09 0.82
C PRO A 61 1.87 -10.88 -0.41
N GLU A 62 2.89 -11.73 -0.60
CA GLU A 62 3.75 -11.72 -1.81
C GLU A 62 3.02 -11.81 -3.15
N SER A 63 1.81 -12.38 -3.16
CA SER A 63 0.96 -12.45 -4.35
C SER A 63 0.26 -11.13 -4.69
N ALA A 64 0.35 -10.11 -3.82
CA ALA A 64 -0.29 -8.83 -4.04
C ALA A 64 0.32 -8.12 -5.26
N ARG A 65 -0.53 -7.76 -6.22
CA ARG A 65 -0.14 -7.02 -7.42
C ARG A 65 -0.62 -5.59 -7.29
N VAL A 66 0.20 -4.70 -6.76
CA VAL A 66 -0.14 -3.28 -6.63
C VAL A 66 0.92 -2.46 -7.36
N GLY A 67 0.49 -1.56 -8.22
CA GLY A 67 1.32 -0.66 -9.00
C GLY A 67 1.51 0.71 -8.32
N ALA A 68 2.52 1.46 -8.78
CA ALA A 68 2.84 2.78 -8.25
C ALA A 68 1.78 3.87 -8.55
N HIS A 69 0.87 3.60 -9.49
CA HIS A 69 -0.20 4.52 -9.89
C HIS A 69 -1.58 4.07 -9.38
N ASP A 70 -1.64 2.98 -8.62
CA ASP A 70 -2.89 2.50 -8.07
C ASP A 70 -3.30 3.36 -6.86
N GLU A 71 -4.60 3.43 -6.63
CA GLU A 71 -5.18 4.05 -5.44
C GLU A 71 -5.72 2.96 -4.50
N ILE A 72 -5.64 3.19 -3.21
CA ILE A 72 -6.07 2.24 -2.18
C ILE A 72 -7.10 2.91 -1.27
N GLU A 73 -8.22 2.23 -1.09
CA GLU A 73 -9.21 2.56 -0.07
C GLU A 73 -9.05 1.63 1.12
N VAL A 74 -8.84 2.21 2.30
CA VAL A 74 -8.63 1.46 3.55
C VAL A 74 -9.85 1.63 4.46
N PRO A 75 -10.54 0.55 4.85
CA PRO A 75 -11.68 0.62 5.75
C PRO A 75 -11.33 1.36 7.04
N GLY A 76 -12.14 2.37 7.39
CA GLY A 76 -11.93 3.22 8.57
C GLY A 76 -11.07 4.47 8.33
N TYR A 77 -10.49 4.64 7.13
CA TYR A 77 -9.83 5.87 6.70
C TYR A 77 -10.65 6.52 5.58
N ALA A 78 -10.87 7.82 5.68
CA ALA A 78 -11.66 8.53 4.68
C ALA A 78 -10.85 8.79 3.40
N GLY A 79 -11.43 8.42 2.25
CA GLY A 79 -10.92 8.72 0.92
C GLY A 79 -9.95 7.68 0.36
N ARG A 80 -9.44 7.98 -0.84
CA ARG A 80 -8.46 7.15 -1.56
C ARG A 80 -7.04 7.63 -1.30
N TRP A 81 -6.12 6.67 -1.20
CA TRP A 81 -4.73 6.88 -0.88
C TRP A 81 -3.87 6.40 -2.05
N GLY A 82 -3.04 7.27 -2.61
CA GLY A 82 -2.19 6.94 -3.74
C GLY A 82 -0.95 6.19 -3.26
N VAL A 83 -0.54 5.18 -4.01
CA VAL A 83 0.72 4.46 -3.76
C VAL A 83 1.90 5.41 -3.98
N VAL A 84 2.87 5.39 -3.07
CA VAL A 84 4.04 6.27 -3.09
C VAL A 84 5.31 5.44 -3.05
N GLY A 85 6.16 5.69 -4.06
CA GLY A 85 7.43 5.01 -4.23
C GLY A 85 7.28 3.63 -4.84
N GLU A 86 8.40 2.90 -4.94
CA GLU A 86 8.38 1.52 -5.39
C GLU A 86 7.82 0.60 -4.30
N VAL A 87 7.01 -0.36 -4.73
CA VAL A 87 6.49 -1.42 -3.88
C VAL A 87 7.65 -2.35 -3.49
N ALA A 88 7.96 -2.40 -2.20
CA ALA A 88 9.09 -3.18 -1.70
C ALA A 88 8.66 -4.63 -1.44
N ILE A 89 9.26 -5.58 -2.16
CA ILE A 89 9.02 -7.01 -1.96
C ILE A 89 10.06 -7.54 -0.96
N PHE A 90 9.61 -7.97 0.22
CA PHE A 90 10.49 -8.59 1.21
C PHE A 90 10.54 -10.10 1.01
N ASP A 91 11.18 -10.52 -0.10
CA ASP A 91 11.42 -11.93 -0.38
C ASP A 91 12.59 -12.51 0.46
N GLU A 92 12.80 -13.82 0.37
CA GLU A 92 13.87 -14.52 1.10
C GLU A 92 15.29 -14.02 0.80
N ARG A 93 15.51 -13.37 -0.35
CA ARG A 93 16.82 -12.89 -0.82
C ARG A 93 17.09 -11.42 -0.45
N SER A 94 16.04 -10.62 -0.42
CA SER A 94 16.05 -9.18 -0.19
C SER A 94 15.98 -8.84 1.30
N ASN A 95 15.64 -9.82 2.15
CA ASN A 95 15.61 -9.66 3.60
C ASN A 95 16.99 -9.95 4.25
N PRO A 96 17.73 -8.92 4.70
CA PRO A 96 19.04 -9.11 5.34
C PRO A 96 18.98 -9.91 6.65
N ALA A 97 17.81 -10.02 7.30
CA ALA A 97 17.65 -10.80 8.53
C ALA A 97 17.64 -12.33 8.28
N ARG A 98 17.11 -12.80 7.14
CA ARG A 98 17.22 -14.20 6.72
C ARG A 98 18.65 -14.56 6.27
N ARG A 99 19.31 -13.66 5.53
CA ARG A 99 20.71 -13.87 5.06
C ARG A 99 21.70 -14.09 6.21
N ARG A 100 21.42 -13.56 7.40
CA ARG A 100 22.26 -13.70 8.60
C ARG A 100 21.80 -14.78 9.58
N GLY A 101 20.75 -15.55 9.29
CA GLY A 101 20.24 -16.58 10.21
C GLY A 101 19.77 -16.04 11.56
N VAL A 102 19.38 -14.76 11.63
CA VAL A 102 18.97 -14.10 12.87
C VAL A 102 17.50 -14.43 13.15
N LEU A 103 17.23 -15.69 13.50
CA LEU A 103 15.99 -16.09 14.17
C LEU A 103 16.08 -15.68 15.65
N GLY A 104 16.16 -14.37 15.89
CA GLY A 104 15.98 -13.81 17.21
C GLY A 104 14.49 -13.83 17.55
N ARG A 105 14.12 -14.49 18.66
CA ARG A 105 12.79 -14.56 19.27
C ARG A 105 12.23 -13.19 19.71
N GLY A 106 12.10 -12.25 18.78
CA GLY A 106 11.50 -10.95 19.03
C GLY A 106 10.40 -10.72 18.00
N ARG A 107 9.16 -10.57 18.47
CA ARG A 107 8.11 -9.87 17.72
C ARG A 107 8.56 -8.43 17.53
N ARG A 108 9.46 -8.19 16.57
CA ARG A 108 9.77 -6.85 16.09
C ARG A 108 8.80 -6.55 14.95
N PRO A 109 8.12 -5.40 14.98
CA PRO A 109 7.16 -5.02 13.94
C PRO A 109 7.78 -4.81 12.53
N GLY A 110 9.10 -4.99 12.36
CA GLY A 110 9.81 -4.83 11.09
C GLY A 110 10.30 -6.13 10.45
N LEU A 111 9.67 -7.27 10.74
CA LEU A 111 10.12 -8.60 10.31
C LEU A 111 8.97 -9.47 9.76
N ASN A 112 8.00 -8.86 9.09
CA ASN A 112 7.05 -9.66 8.31
C ASN A 112 7.79 -10.16 7.07
N VAL A 113 8.05 -11.46 7.06
CA VAL A 113 8.74 -12.21 6.01
C VAL A 113 7.67 -12.70 5.04
N GLY A 114 7.87 -12.60 3.74
CA GLY A 114 6.87 -13.09 2.79
C GLY A 114 5.79 -12.08 2.43
N CYS A 115 6.05 -10.79 2.63
CA CYS A 115 5.08 -9.72 2.39
C CYS A 115 5.63 -8.61 1.49
N VAL A 116 4.69 -7.96 0.83
CA VAL A 116 4.87 -6.77 0.01
C VAL A 116 4.50 -5.55 0.85
N GLN A 117 5.44 -4.60 0.98
CA GLN A 117 5.18 -3.33 1.62
C GLN A 117 4.71 -2.31 0.60
N ILE A 118 3.51 -1.78 0.84
CA ILE A 118 2.87 -0.75 0.05
C ILE A 118 2.78 0.50 0.92
N ASN A 119 3.48 1.55 0.53
CA ASN A 119 3.36 2.85 1.20
C ASN A 119 2.34 3.68 0.42
N VAL A 120 1.38 4.27 1.13
CA VAL A 120 0.37 5.13 0.53
C VAL A 120 0.31 6.48 1.24
N LYS A 121 -0.03 7.52 0.50
CA LYS A 121 -0.30 8.87 1.03
C LYS A 121 -1.63 9.37 0.52
N LYS A 122 -2.21 10.31 1.25
CA LYS A 122 -3.47 10.93 0.86
C LYS A 122 -3.24 11.71 -0.44
N VAL A 123 -3.97 11.36 -1.51
CA VAL A 123 -3.95 12.16 -2.74
C VAL A 123 -4.74 13.43 -2.43
N ALA A 124 -4.16 14.59 -2.69
CA ALA A 124 -4.91 15.84 -2.63
C ALA A 124 -5.98 15.76 -3.74
N GLY A 125 -7.25 15.71 -3.34
CA GLY A 125 -8.38 15.89 -4.26
C GLY A 125 -8.51 17.33 -4.71
#